data_AF-A0A0U2U1S1-F1
#
_entry.id   AF-A0A0U2U1S1-F1
#
_cell.length_a   1.000
_cell.length_b   1.000
_cell.length_c   1.000
_cell.angle_alpha   90.00
_cell.angle_beta   90.00
_cell.angle_gamma   90.00
#
_symmetry.space_group_name_H-M   'P 1'
#
loop_
_entity.id
_entity.type
_entity.pdbx_description
1 polymer ?
#
loop_
_entity_poly.entity_id
_entity_poly.type
_entity_poly.pdbx_seq_one_letter_code
_entity_poly.pdbx_strand_id
1 'polypeptide(L)'
;MPQYEFVCQNCGPFVQWMSMSSVKESIPCVTCDNPANRMYTPPGVILTPYALRRRVEQNAVPKVVRREQAAHHHGHSHNHSPHRQGGHHHTANRPWMAGH
;
A
#
# COMPACT_ATOMS: atom_id res chain seq x y z
N MET A 1 15.32 12.26 -9.05
CA MET A 1 16.19 11.80 -7.95
C MET A 1 15.34 11.68 -6.69
N PRO A 2 15.59 10.75 -5.76
CA PRO A 2 14.89 10.72 -4.47
C PRO A 2 15.30 11.88 -3.54
N GLN A 3 14.40 12.24 -2.63
CA GLN A 3 14.63 13.18 -1.54
C GLN A 3 14.95 12.42 -0.25
N TYR A 4 15.89 12.94 0.52
CA TYR A 4 16.28 12.41 1.82
C TYR A 4 16.25 13.52 2.85
N GLU A 5 15.72 13.20 4.03
CA GLU A 5 15.68 14.10 5.17
C GLU A 5 16.91 13.90 6.05
N PHE A 6 17.49 15.01 6.52
CA PHE A 6 18.62 15.04 7.44
C PHE A 6 18.32 16.02 8.57
N VAL A 7 18.98 15.85 9.71
CA VAL A 7 18.87 16.75 10.85
C VAL A 7 20.26 17.17 11.34
N CYS A 8 20.48 18.48 11.35
CA CYS A 8 21.64 19.09 12.01
C CYS A 8 21.26 19.48 13.44
N GLN A 9 22.13 19.23 14.41
CA GLN A 9 21.86 19.60 15.81
C GLN A 9 21.79 21.11 16.04
N ASN A 10 22.48 21.91 15.22
CA ASN A 10 22.50 23.37 15.36
C ASN A 10 21.45 24.07 14.48
N CYS A 11 21.23 23.58 13.26
CA CYS A 11 20.39 24.25 12.26
C CYS A 11 19.00 23.63 12.09
N GLY A 12 18.78 22.40 12.56
CA GLY A 12 17.51 21.70 12.42
C GLY A 12 17.41 20.82 11.16
N PRO A 13 16.18 20.43 10.77
CA PRO A 13 15.95 19.50 9.66
C PRO A 13 16.07 20.17 8.29
N PHE A 14 16.55 19.42 7.29
CA PHE A 14 16.61 19.85 5.90
C PHE A 14 16.48 18.65 4.95
N VAL A 15 16.21 18.93 3.67
CA VAL A 15 15.99 17.93 2.61
C VAL A 15 17.06 18.05 1.54
N GLN A 16 17.61 16.91 1.11
CA GLN A 16 18.60 16.84 0.03
C GLN A 16 18.15 15.87 -1.06
N TRP A 17 18.32 16.29 -2.32
CA TRP A 17 18.19 15.40 -3.48
C TRP A 17 19.50 14.62 -3.64
N MET A 18 19.44 13.29 -3.61
CA MET A 18 20.62 12.44 -3.78
C MET A 18 20.27 11.21 -4.62
N SER A 19 21.26 10.57 -5.25
CA SER A 19 21.03 9.25 -5.83
C SER A 19 21.01 8.20 -4.72
N MET A 20 20.32 7.08 -4.95
CA MET A 20 20.34 5.96 -4.00
C MET A 20 21.75 5.38 -3.80
N SER A 21 22.64 5.51 -4.78
CA SER A 21 24.03 5.05 -4.70
C SER A 21 24.95 5.97 -3.89
N SER A 22 24.58 7.25 -3.71
CA SER A 22 25.41 8.25 -3.02
C SER A 22 24.94 8.56 -1.59
N VAL A 23 23.79 8.02 -1.18
CA VAL A 23 23.22 8.32 0.13
C VAL A 23 24.10 7.76 1.24
N LYS A 24 24.36 8.57 2.27
CA LYS A 24 25.14 8.21 3.46
C LYS A 24 24.27 8.46 4.69
N GLU A 25 24.67 7.84 5.81
CA GLU A 25 23.98 8.04 7.10
C GLU A 25 24.22 9.45 7.67
N SER A 26 25.33 10.09 7.29
CA SER A 26 25.67 11.44 7.70
C SER A 26 26.26 12.24 6.54
N ILE A 27 25.88 13.51 6.44
CA ILE A 27 26.36 14.48 5.44
C ILE A 27 26.64 15.84 6.10
N PRO A 28 27.49 16.70 5.52
CA PRO A 28 27.66 18.07 6.00
C PRO A 28 26.35 18.88 5.86
N CYS A 29 26.05 19.69 6.87
CA CYS A 29 24.91 20.59 6.85
C CYS A 29 25.12 21.74 5.87
N VAL A 30 24.11 22.04 5.05
CA VAL A 30 24.16 23.12 4.04
C VAL A 30 24.31 24.53 4.62
N THR A 31 24.08 24.71 5.92
CA THR A 31 24.11 26.01 6.60
C THR A 31 25.38 26.22 7.42
N CYS A 32 25.87 25.18 8.11
CA CYS A 32 26.98 25.30 9.07
C CYS A 32 28.10 24.28 8.89
N ASP A 33 28.01 23.42 7.87
CA ASP A 33 28.98 22.37 7.52
C ASP A 33 29.21 21.27 8.59
N ASN A 34 28.57 21.38 9.75
CA ASN A 34 28.61 20.35 10.79
C ASN A 34 27.94 19.05 10.31
N PRO A 35 28.32 17.89 10.88
CA PRO A 35 27.69 16.61 10.57
C PRO A 35 26.18 16.63 10.85
N ALA A 36 25.38 16.23 9.87
CA ALA A 36 23.94 16.06 9.97
C ALA A 36 23.57 14.61 9.68
N ASN A 37 22.74 14.02 10.55
CA ASN A 37 22.37 12.60 10.45
C ASN A 37 21.09 12.42 9.66
N ARG A 38 20.96 11.27 9.01
CA ARG A 38 19.78 10.90 8.25
C ARG A 38 18.56 10.77 9.17
N MET A 39 17.48 11.41 8.78
CA MET A 39 16.20 11.37 9.48
C MET A 39 15.25 10.48 8.69
N TYR A 40 14.58 9.56 9.38
CA TYR A 40 13.57 8.67 8.80
C TYR A 40 12.20 9.04 9.38
N THR A 41 11.37 9.68 8.57
CA THR A 41 9.97 9.92 8.92
C THR A 41 9.11 8.72 8.53
N PRO A 42 8.26 8.19 9.44
CA PRO A 42 7.36 7.10 9.09
C PRO A 42 6.39 7.57 8.01
N PRO A 43 6.37 6.93 6.82
CA PRO A 43 5.49 7.37 5.75
C PRO A 43 4.04 7.18 6.17
N GLY A 44 3.28 8.27 6.19
CA GLY A 44 1.82 8.25 6.30
C GLY A 44 1.23 7.78 7.63
N VAL A 45 2.00 7.24 8.59
CA VAL A 45 1.42 6.69 9.83
C VAL A 45 0.72 7.78 10.67
N ILE A 46 1.30 8.98 10.72
CA ILE A 46 0.75 10.11 11.48
C ILE A 46 -0.45 10.73 10.75
N LEU A 47 -0.42 10.74 9.41
CA LEU A 47 -1.47 11.34 8.57
C LEU A 47 -2.62 10.37 8.25
N THR A 48 -2.46 9.07 8.53
CA THR A 48 -3.48 8.07 8.26
C THR A 48 -4.64 8.23 9.24
N PRO A 49 -5.87 8.44 8.75
CA PRO A 49 -7.04 8.50 9.62
C PRO A 49 -7.13 7.26 10.51
N TYR A 50 -7.46 7.46 11.79
CA TYR A 50 -7.47 6.39 12.79
C TYR A 50 -8.29 5.16 12.36
N ALA A 51 -9.42 5.36 11.68
CA ALA A 51 -10.26 4.27 11.17
C ALA A 51 -9.53 3.41 10.12
N LEU A 52 -8.72 4.02 9.25
CA LEU A 52 -7.94 3.29 8.24
C LEU A 52 -6.77 2.55 8.90
N ARG A 53 -6.04 3.23 9.80
CA ARG A 53 -4.95 2.64 10.57
C ARG A 53 -5.39 1.39 11.33
N ARG A 54 -6.52 1.47 12.05
CA ARG A 54 -7.10 0.33 12.79
C ARG A 54 -7.40 -0.86 11.86
N ARG A 55 -7.94 -0.62 10.66
CA ARG A 55 -8.23 -1.71 9.69
C ARG A 55 -6.96 -2.39 9.20
N VAL A 56 -5.90 -1.62 8.91
CA VAL A 56 -4.61 -2.19 8.50
C VAL A 56 -4.02 -3.05 9.61
N GLU A 57 -3.99 -2.54 10.84
CA GLU A 57 -3.49 -3.26 12.02
C GLU A 57 -4.32 -4.54 12.31
N GLN A 58 -5.66 -4.47 12.22
CA GLN A 58 -6.55 -5.62 12.46
C GLN A 58 -6.47 -6.71 11.38
N ASN A 59 -6.09 -6.35 10.16
CA ASN A 59 -5.92 -7.30 9.05
C ASN A 59 -4.45 -7.71 8.85
N ALA A 60 -3.55 -7.34 9.76
CA ALA A 60 -2.14 -7.74 9.71
C ALA A 60 -1.95 -9.26 9.84
N VAL A 61 -2.93 -9.96 10.42
CA VAL A 61 -2.95 -11.43 10.49
C VAL A 61 -3.89 -11.98 9.43
N PRO A 62 -3.41 -12.80 8.48
CA PRO A 62 -4.25 -13.42 7.47
C PRO A 62 -5.35 -14.28 8.11
N LYS A 63 -6.61 -14.02 7.74
CA LYS A 63 -7.75 -14.84 8.18
C LYS A 63 -7.99 -15.97 7.18
N VAL A 64 -7.84 -17.21 7.64
CA VAL A 64 -8.23 -18.39 6.86
C VAL A 64 -9.75 -18.50 6.90
N VAL A 65 -10.41 -18.26 5.77
CA VAL A 65 -11.86 -18.46 5.60
C VAL A 65 -12.12 -19.73 4.81
N ARG A 66 -13.14 -20.48 5.19
CA ARG A 66 -13.59 -21.65 4.42
C ARG A 66 -14.69 -21.24 3.44
N ARG A 67 -14.80 -21.96 2.32
CA ARG A 67 -15.71 -21.63 1.22
C ARG A 67 -17.17 -21.50 1.66
N GLU A 68 -17.56 -22.28 2.67
CA GLU A 68 -18.92 -22.30 3.21
C GLU A 68 -19.32 -20.96 3.87
N GLN A 69 -18.34 -20.19 4.36
CA GLN A 69 -18.53 -18.91 5.06
C GLN A 69 -18.56 -17.70 4.11
N ALA A 70 -18.12 -17.87 2.86
CA ALA A 70 -18.11 -16.81 1.84
C ALA A 70 -19.42 -16.70 1.05
N ALA A 71 -20.39 -17.59 1.29
CA ALA A 71 -21.53 -17.82 0.40
C ALA A 71 -22.82 -17.01 0.71
N HIS A 72 -22.76 -15.98 1.56
CA HIS A 72 -23.97 -15.21 1.93
C HIS A 72 -24.30 -14.02 1.03
N HIS A 73 -23.62 -13.86 -0.12
CA HIS A 73 -23.98 -12.84 -1.11
C HIS A 73 -24.70 -13.46 -2.31
N HIS A 74 -26.04 -13.34 -2.28
CA HIS A 74 -26.98 -13.38 -3.40
C HIS A 74 -26.94 -14.61 -4.33
N GLY A 75 -27.43 -15.74 -3.85
CA GLY A 75 -27.95 -16.80 -4.73
C GLY A 75 -29.34 -16.41 -5.23
N HIS A 76 -29.43 -15.73 -6.38
CA HIS A 76 -30.70 -15.59 -7.09
C HIS A 76 -31.16 -16.97 -7.60
N SER A 77 -32.28 -17.45 -7.05
CA SER A 77 -32.99 -18.64 -7.51
C SER A 77 -33.70 -18.33 -8.83
N HIS A 78 -33.19 -18.85 -9.94
CA HIS A 78 -33.93 -18.89 -11.20
C HIS A 78 -34.24 -20.35 -11.55
N ASN A 79 -35.55 -20.63 -11.63
CA ASN A 79 -36.10 -21.92 -11.98
C ASN A 79 -35.97 -22.12 -13.50
N HIS A 80 -35.02 -22.94 -13.96
CA HIS A 80 -34.82 -23.21 -15.39
C HIS A 80 -35.53 -24.50 -15.79
N SER A 81 -36.58 -24.37 -16.61
CA SER A 81 -37.12 -25.45 -17.43
C SER A 81 -36.09 -25.81 -18.52
N PRO A 82 -35.88 -27.09 -18.89
CA PRO A 82 -34.75 -27.47 -19.72
C PRO A 82 -35.11 -27.27 -21.20
N HIS A 83 -34.54 -26.23 -21.83
CA HIS A 83 -34.58 -26.12 -23.29
C HIS A 83 -33.20 -25.83 -23.88
N ARG A 84 -32.66 -26.89 -24.51
CA ARG A 84 -31.75 -26.97 -25.66
C ARG A 84 -30.47 -26.10 -25.71
N GLN A 85 -29.35 -26.80 -25.56
CA GLN A 85 -28.05 -26.68 -26.23
C GLN A 85 -27.81 -25.39 -27.06
N GLY A 86 -27.15 -24.40 -26.45
CA GLY A 86 -26.52 -23.26 -27.12
C GLY A 86 -25.18 -22.96 -26.43
N GLY A 87 -24.08 -22.92 -27.18
CA GLY A 87 -22.73 -22.76 -26.65
C GLY A 87 -22.57 -21.45 -25.85
N HIS A 88 -22.06 -21.56 -24.63
CA HIS A 88 -21.77 -20.42 -23.78
C HIS A 88 -20.26 -20.17 -23.74
N HIS A 89 -19.82 -19.12 -24.44
CA HIS A 89 -18.49 -18.55 -24.25
C HIS A 89 -18.39 -18.03 -22.80
N HIS A 90 -17.58 -18.68 -21.99
CA HIS A 90 -17.22 -18.17 -20.67
C HIS A 90 -16.24 -17.00 -20.85
N THR A 91 -16.75 -15.78 -21.02
CA THR A 91 -15.98 -14.61 -20.63
C THR A 91 -15.90 -14.63 -19.11
N ALA A 92 -14.86 -15.26 -18.59
CA ALA A 92 -14.58 -15.31 -17.17
C ALA A 92 -14.40 -13.86 -16.69
N ASN A 93 -15.46 -13.29 -16.13
CA ASN A 93 -15.44 -11.99 -15.48
C ASN A 93 -14.60 -12.14 -14.21
N ARG A 94 -13.28 -12.06 -14.36
CA ARG A 94 -12.30 -12.12 -13.28
C ARG A 94 -12.05 -10.68 -12.86
N PRO A 95 -12.63 -10.19 -11.75
CA PRO A 95 -12.64 -8.77 -11.39
C PRO A 95 -11.24 -8.19 -11.08
N TRP A 96 -10.21 -9.03 -11.01
CA TRP A 96 -8.81 -8.61 -10.82
C TRP A 96 -8.02 -8.52 -12.13
N MET A 97 -8.59 -8.96 -13.26
CA MET A 97 -7.98 -8.71 -14.55
C MET A 97 -8.41 -7.31 -14.99
N ALA A 98 -7.57 -6.31 -14.69
CA ALA A 98 -7.65 -5.05 -15.38
C ALA A 98 -7.24 -5.32 -16.84
N GLY A 99 -8.23 -5.43 -17.72
CA GLY A 99 -8.00 -5.42 -19.16
C GLY A 99 -7.45 -4.06 -19.58
N HIS A 100 -6.53 -4.06 -20.54
CA HIS A 100 -6.11 -2.85 -21.25
C HIS A 100 -7.09 -2.56 -22.39
#